data_AF-A0A7X8VV41-F1
#
_entry.id   AF-A0A7X8VV41-F1
#
_cell.length_a   1.000
_cell.length_b   1.000
_cell.length_c   1.000
_cell.angle_alpha   90.00
_cell.angle_beta   90.00
_cell.angle_gamma   90.00
#
_symmetry.space_group_name_H-M   'P 1'
#
loop_
_entity.id
_entity.type
_entity.pdbx_description
1 polymer ?
#
loop_
_entity_poly.entity_id
_entity_poly.type
_entity_poly.pdbx_seq_one_letter_code
_entity_poly.pdbx_strand_id
1 'polypeptide(L)'
;MDISQLVRSDYERLVAVEVNEEGQAELFFRDRDDTVRSQLHNFQPWLLTSGPELAKELNHVADVVPLAGPGSLRCRVSFPELSSYNQAVKDLKKITRQNPSSPLAPYRLVNDFTQQILSLTPARLFREMEFSQLRRLQLDIETRSGVPGRFPDASRPEDSIILVALRDNTGWET
;
A
#
# COMPACT_ATOMS: atom_id res chain seq x y z
N MET A 1 4.93 32.13 -3.98
CA MET A 1 5.39 30.77 -4.34
C MET A 1 4.19 29.87 -4.18
N ASP A 2 3.67 29.33 -5.27
CA ASP A 2 2.51 28.44 -5.22
C ASP A 2 2.98 27.06 -4.77
N ILE A 3 2.57 26.65 -3.56
CA ILE A 3 2.92 25.34 -2.98
C ILE A 3 2.38 24.18 -3.84
N SER A 4 1.31 24.41 -4.63
CA SER A 4 0.78 23.41 -5.57
C SER A 4 1.81 22.97 -6.62
N GLN A 5 2.78 23.85 -6.95
CA GLN A 5 3.87 23.53 -7.87
C GLN A 5 5.02 22.76 -7.21
N LEU A 6 5.14 22.77 -5.87
CA LEU A 6 6.14 21.95 -5.16
C LEU A 6 5.61 20.58 -4.77
N VAL A 7 4.31 20.47 -4.49
CA VAL A 7 3.67 19.23 -4.07
C VAL A 7 2.44 19.00 -4.95
N ARG A 8 2.73 18.57 -6.19
CA ARG A 8 1.71 18.23 -7.17
C ARG A 8 0.86 17.06 -6.66
N SER A 9 -0.46 17.25 -6.69
CA SER A 9 -1.40 16.13 -6.66
C SER A 9 -2.50 16.38 -7.68
N ASP A 10 -2.84 15.35 -8.44
CA ASP A 10 -3.90 15.40 -9.45
C ASP A 10 -5.26 14.93 -8.85
N TYR A 11 -5.29 14.68 -7.53
CA TYR A 11 -6.45 14.16 -6.81
C TYR A 11 -6.77 15.05 -5.61
N GLU A 12 -8.06 15.29 -5.40
CA GLU A 12 -8.59 16.01 -4.24
C GLU A 12 -9.40 15.06 -3.38
N ARG A 13 -9.35 15.24 -2.06
CA ARG A 13 -10.17 14.51 -1.08
C ARG A 13 -10.05 12.98 -1.17
N LEU A 14 -8.91 12.51 -1.67
CA LEU A 14 -8.52 11.10 -1.67
C LEU A 14 -8.20 10.68 -0.23
N VAL A 15 -8.87 9.66 0.30
CA VAL A 15 -8.76 9.24 1.71
C VAL A 15 -8.06 7.90 1.88
N ALA A 16 -8.05 7.06 0.85
CA ALA A 16 -7.31 5.80 0.84
C ALA A 16 -6.97 5.38 -0.60
N VAL A 17 -5.94 4.55 -0.72
CA VAL A 17 -5.67 3.77 -1.93
C VAL A 17 -5.38 2.34 -1.50
N GLU A 18 -5.90 1.38 -2.24
CA GLU A 18 -5.69 -0.04 -1.97
C GLU A 18 -5.45 -0.77 -3.29
N VAL A 19 -4.99 -2.02 -3.21
CA VAL A 19 -5.06 -2.94 -4.34
C VAL A 19 -6.25 -3.87 -4.10
N ASN A 20 -7.19 -3.89 -5.05
CA ASN A 20 -8.37 -4.75 -4.97
C ASN A 20 -8.00 -6.23 -5.22
N GLU A 21 -8.99 -7.13 -5.07
CA GLU A 21 -8.80 -8.57 -5.25
C GLU A 21 -8.33 -8.96 -6.67
N GLU A 22 -8.63 -8.13 -7.67
CA GLU A 22 -8.22 -8.30 -9.07
C GLU A 22 -6.81 -7.75 -9.35
N GLY A 23 -6.16 -7.13 -8.37
CA GLY A 23 -4.81 -6.56 -8.50
C GLY A 23 -4.75 -5.16 -9.09
N GLN A 24 -5.89 -4.46 -9.20
CA GLN A 24 -5.98 -3.08 -9.66
C GLN A 24 -5.88 -2.10 -8.48
N ALA A 25 -5.43 -0.87 -8.74
CA ALA A 25 -5.51 0.15 -7.70
C ALA A 25 -6.94 0.68 -7.59
N GLU A 26 -7.46 0.70 -6.37
CA GLU A 26 -8.73 1.33 -6.04
C GLU A 26 -8.47 2.57 -5.18
N LEU A 27 -8.94 3.72 -5.65
CA LEU A 27 -8.77 5.02 -5.02
C LEU A 27 -10.10 5.43 -4.37
N PHE A 28 -10.09 5.72 -3.08
CA PHE A 28 -11.27 6.09 -2.31
C PHE A 28 -11.30 7.59 -2.04
N PHE A 29 -12.42 8.22 -2.34
CA PHE A 29 -12.62 9.66 -2.19
C PHE A 29 -13.77 9.91 -1.23
N ARG A 30 -13.60 10.88 -0.34
CA ARG A 30 -14.69 11.37 0.51
C ARG A 30 -15.26 12.64 -0.07
N ASP A 31 -16.49 12.58 -0.55
CA ASP A 31 -17.16 13.77 -1.10
C ASP A 31 -17.59 14.73 0.02
N ARG A 32 -18.15 15.88 -0.34
CA ARG A 32 -18.48 16.95 0.63
C ARG A 32 -19.72 16.64 1.48
N ASP A 33 -20.54 15.70 1.02
CA ASP A 33 -21.71 15.15 1.71
C ASP A 33 -21.39 13.92 2.57
N ASP A 34 -20.10 13.68 2.84
CA ASP A 34 -19.57 12.55 3.61
C ASP A 34 -19.75 11.16 2.98
N THR A 35 -20.25 11.07 1.75
CA THR A 35 -20.25 9.80 0.99
C THR A 35 -18.82 9.42 0.59
N VAL A 36 -18.57 8.11 0.53
CA VAL A 36 -17.31 7.56 0.00
C VAL A 36 -17.59 6.92 -1.34
N ARG A 37 -16.89 7.37 -2.36
CA ARG A 37 -16.87 6.76 -3.69
C ARG A 37 -15.50 6.17 -3.96
N SER A 38 -15.44 5.14 -4.80
CA SER A 38 -14.18 4.60 -5.28
C SER A 38 -14.05 4.74 -6.79
N GLN A 39 -12.81 4.73 -7.27
CA GLN A 39 -12.46 4.68 -8.69
C GLN A 39 -11.32 3.70 -8.91
N LEU A 40 -11.43 2.87 -9.94
CA LEU A 40 -10.36 1.99 -10.36
C LEU A 40 -9.33 2.76 -11.18
N HIS A 41 -8.06 2.45 -10.95
CA HIS A 41 -6.94 3.02 -11.65
C HIS A 41 -5.99 1.92 -12.10
N ASN A 42 -5.42 2.09 -13.29
CA ASN A 42 -4.38 1.20 -13.77
C ASN A 42 -3.17 1.29 -12.82
N PHE A 43 -2.75 0.14 -12.31
CA PHE A 43 -1.60 0.00 -11.43
C PHE A 43 -0.66 -1.06 -12.01
N GLN A 44 0.61 -0.68 -12.15
CA GLN A 44 1.67 -1.58 -12.54
C GLN A 44 2.59 -1.77 -11.33
N PRO A 45 2.54 -2.93 -10.66
CA PRO A 45 3.46 -3.22 -9.56
C PRO A 45 4.90 -3.17 -10.06
N TRP A 46 5.81 -2.71 -9.21
CA TRP A 46 7.19 -2.45 -9.59
C TRP A 46 8.18 -2.86 -8.51
N LEU A 47 9.41 -3.11 -8.95
CA LEU A 47 10.57 -3.36 -8.09
C LEU A 47 11.80 -2.62 -8.63
N LEU A 48 12.87 -2.61 -7.84
CA LEU A 48 14.15 -2.04 -8.24
C LEU A 48 15.15 -3.15 -8.56
N THR A 49 15.97 -2.94 -9.58
CA THR A 49 17.12 -3.81 -9.91
C THR A 49 18.42 -3.02 -9.98
N SER A 50 19.55 -3.71 -9.89
CA SER A 50 20.88 -3.12 -9.97
C SER A 50 21.21 -2.48 -11.32
N GLY A 51 20.45 -2.82 -12.35
CA GLY A 51 20.62 -2.28 -13.69
C GLY A 51 19.75 -2.96 -14.74
N PRO A 52 19.84 -2.47 -15.99
CA PRO A 52 19.07 -3.02 -17.11
C PRO A 52 19.52 -4.43 -17.48
N GLU A 53 20.72 -4.85 -17.11
CA GLU A 53 21.24 -6.20 -17.37
C GLU A 53 20.41 -7.25 -16.64
N LEU A 54 20.19 -7.06 -15.33
CA LEU A 54 19.33 -7.95 -14.54
C LEU A 54 17.85 -7.81 -14.91
N ALA A 55 17.40 -6.60 -15.28
CA ALA A 55 16.02 -6.38 -15.70
C ALA A 55 15.65 -7.17 -16.98
N LYS A 56 16.60 -7.32 -17.91
CA LYS A 56 16.42 -8.08 -19.16
C LYS A 56 16.24 -9.59 -18.96
N GLU A 57 16.64 -10.12 -17.80
CA GLU A 57 16.43 -11.54 -17.48
C GLU A 57 15.00 -11.83 -16.98
N LEU A 58 14.18 -10.80 -16.75
CA LEU A 58 12.83 -10.94 -16.24
C LEU A 58 11.81 -11.05 -17.38
N ASN A 59 10.84 -11.95 -17.21
CA ASN A 59 9.75 -12.14 -18.15
C ASN A 59 8.56 -11.23 -17.82
N HIS A 60 7.71 -10.97 -18.82
CA HIS A 60 6.47 -10.20 -18.67
C HIS A 60 6.67 -8.80 -18.04
N VAL A 61 7.79 -8.16 -18.35
CA VAL A 61 8.07 -6.78 -17.97
C VAL A 61 7.23 -5.83 -18.82
N ALA A 62 6.51 -4.91 -18.17
CA ALA A 62 5.75 -3.86 -18.85
C ALA A 62 6.65 -2.66 -19.21
N ASP A 63 7.55 -2.28 -18.31
CA ASP A 63 8.43 -1.11 -18.50
C ASP A 63 9.71 -1.21 -17.66
N VAL A 64 10.80 -0.61 -18.16
CA VAL A 64 12.09 -0.49 -17.44
C VAL A 64 12.56 0.96 -17.51
N VAL A 65 12.55 1.63 -16.36
CA VAL A 65 12.96 3.03 -16.25
C VAL A 65 14.31 3.14 -15.56
N PRO A 66 15.36 3.67 -16.23
CA PRO A 66 16.62 4.02 -15.57
C PRO A 66 16.40 5.10 -14.51
N LEU A 67 17.05 4.93 -13.36
CA LEU A 67 17.03 5.89 -12.26
C LEU A 67 18.32 6.72 -12.27
N ALA A 68 18.18 8.01 -11.98
CA ALA A 68 19.32 8.91 -11.83
C ALA A 68 19.98 8.75 -10.46
N GLY A 69 21.29 9.04 -10.40
CA GLY A 69 22.08 9.04 -9.17
C GLY A 69 23.07 7.86 -9.06
N PRO A 70 23.96 7.89 -8.05
CA PRO A 70 25.05 6.92 -7.91
C PRO A 70 24.65 5.63 -7.18
N GLY A 71 23.35 5.42 -6.92
CA GLY A 71 22.85 4.25 -6.18
C GLY A 71 23.14 2.93 -6.88
N SER A 72 23.25 1.85 -6.10
CA SER A 72 23.47 0.50 -6.64
C SER A 72 22.24 -0.09 -7.35
N LEU A 73 21.05 0.40 -7.02
CA LEU A 73 19.78 0.08 -7.69
C LEU A 73 19.47 1.18 -8.70
N ARG A 74 19.59 0.85 -9.99
CA ARG A 74 19.64 1.84 -11.07
C ARG A 74 18.46 1.74 -12.03
N CYS A 75 17.55 0.79 -11.83
CA CYS A 75 16.36 0.65 -12.65
C CYS A 75 15.13 0.37 -11.80
N ARG A 76 14.00 0.98 -12.18
CA ARG A 76 12.66 0.54 -11.78
C ARG A 76 12.11 -0.36 -12.89
N VAL A 77 11.65 -1.55 -12.53
CA VAL A 77 11.01 -2.51 -13.43
C VAL A 77 9.55 -2.61 -13.03
N SER A 78 8.64 -2.39 -13.98
CA SER A 78 7.19 -2.43 -13.76
C SER A 78 6.58 -3.63 -14.50
N PHE A 79 5.50 -4.19 -13.96
CA PHE A 79 4.83 -5.38 -14.49
C PHE A 79 3.36 -5.06 -14.79
N PRO A 80 2.73 -5.74 -15.76
CA PRO A 80 1.35 -5.46 -16.13
C PRO A 80 0.35 -5.86 -15.05
N GLU A 81 0.69 -6.84 -14.21
CA GLU A 81 -0.19 -7.43 -13.20
C GLU A 81 0.62 -8.03 -12.03
N LEU A 82 -0.05 -8.28 -10.90
CA LEU A 82 0.56 -8.84 -9.69
C LEU A 82 1.16 -10.23 -9.88
N SER A 83 0.54 -11.09 -10.68
CA SER A 83 1.05 -12.43 -11.00
C SER A 83 2.43 -12.36 -11.66
N SER A 84 2.61 -11.48 -12.64
CA SER A 84 3.87 -11.23 -13.34
C SER A 84 4.93 -10.68 -12.39
N TYR A 85 4.57 -9.72 -11.53
CA TYR A 85 5.45 -9.23 -10.46
C TYR A 85 5.89 -10.35 -9.51
N ASN A 86 4.96 -11.16 -9.01
CA ASN A 86 5.24 -12.26 -8.10
C ASN A 86 6.12 -13.34 -8.73
N GLN A 87 5.96 -13.59 -10.03
CA GLN A 87 6.83 -14.48 -10.78
C GLN A 87 8.24 -13.90 -10.90
N ALA A 88 8.37 -12.61 -11.22
CA ALA A 88 9.67 -11.94 -11.29
C ALA A 88 10.42 -11.96 -9.95
N VAL A 89 9.73 -11.82 -8.82
CA VAL A 89 10.34 -11.99 -7.48
C VAL A 89 10.94 -13.39 -7.30
N LYS A 90 10.22 -14.44 -7.73
CA LYS A 90 10.72 -15.82 -7.68
C LYS A 90 11.93 -16.01 -8.60
N ASP A 91 11.89 -15.42 -9.80
CA ASP A 91 12.96 -15.52 -10.78
C ASP A 91 14.22 -14.79 -10.32
N LEU A 92 14.08 -13.57 -9.77
CA LEU A 92 15.19 -12.83 -9.16
C LEU A 92 15.87 -13.63 -8.06
N LYS A 93 15.11 -14.30 -7.19
CA LYS A 93 15.68 -15.19 -6.17
C LYS A 93 16.47 -16.34 -6.77
N LYS A 94 16.01 -16.94 -7.87
CA LYS A 94 16.71 -18.05 -8.55
C LYS A 94 17.98 -17.58 -9.27
N ILE A 95 17.88 -16.50 -10.04
CA ILE A 95 18.97 -15.92 -10.84
C ILE A 95 20.10 -15.45 -9.92
N THR A 96 19.76 -14.65 -8.91
CA THR A 96 20.74 -13.99 -8.05
C THR A 96 21.18 -14.86 -6.87
N ARG A 97 20.42 -15.90 -6.55
CA ARG A 97 20.55 -16.72 -5.32
C ARG A 97 20.45 -15.89 -4.03
N GLN A 98 19.88 -14.69 -4.09
CA GLN A 98 19.69 -13.80 -2.95
C GLN A 98 18.21 -13.70 -2.59
N ASN A 99 17.90 -13.72 -1.28
CA ASN A 99 16.57 -13.37 -0.80
C ASN A 99 16.35 -11.85 -0.89
N PRO A 100 15.10 -11.37 -1.06
CA PRO A 100 14.80 -9.94 -1.15
C PRO A 100 15.24 -9.11 0.07
N SER A 101 15.32 -9.74 1.25
CA SER A 101 15.78 -9.12 2.50
C SER A 101 17.31 -9.08 2.64
N SER A 102 18.06 -9.76 1.77
CA SER A 102 19.52 -9.79 1.83
C SER A 102 20.10 -8.41 1.54
N PRO A 103 21.04 -7.90 2.35
CA PRO A 103 21.78 -6.68 2.04
C PRO A 103 22.58 -6.76 0.72
N LEU A 104 22.87 -7.98 0.26
CA LEU A 104 23.61 -8.25 -0.99
C LEU A 104 22.68 -8.48 -2.19
N ALA A 105 21.35 -8.42 -2.00
CA ALA A 105 20.41 -8.60 -3.11
C ALA A 105 20.60 -7.48 -4.15
N PRO A 106 20.84 -7.81 -5.43
CA PRO A 106 20.97 -6.81 -6.49
C PRO A 106 19.59 -6.29 -6.97
N TYR A 107 18.58 -6.39 -6.11
CA TYR A 107 17.21 -5.97 -6.36
C TYR A 107 16.52 -5.64 -5.03
N ARG A 108 15.46 -4.84 -5.07
CA ARG A 108 14.70 -4.46 -3.88
C ARG A 108 13.21 -4.43 -4.18
N LEU A 109 12.43 -4.95 -3.24
CA LEU A 109 10.97 -4.92 -3.28
C LEU A 109 10.45 -3.79 -2.40
N VAL A 110 9.34 -3.18 -2.83
CA VAL A 110 8.49 -2.32 -2.00
C VAL A 110 7.23 -3.12 -1.74
N ASN A 111 7.19 -3.90 -0.65
CA ASN A 111 6.14 -4.92 -0.47
C ASN A 111 4.76 -4.34 -0.15
N ASP A 112 4.69 -3.07 0.27
CA ASP A 112 3.45 -2.35 0.47
C ASP A 112 2.98 -1.77 -0.87
N PHE A 113 1.89 -2.32 -1.43
CA PHE A 113 1.35 -1.84 -2.70
C PHE A 113 0.68 -0.47 -2.59
N THR A 114 0.13 -0.10 -1.43
CA THR A 114 -0.36 1.25 -1.17
C THR A 114 0.80 2.24 -1.30
N GLN A 115 1.95 1.91 -0.73
CA GLN A 115 3.17 2.70 -0.94
C GLN A 115 3.60 2.73 -2.41
N GLN A 116 3.53 1.62 -3.14
CA GLN A 116 3.87 1.60 -4.57
C GLN A 116 2.94 2.51 -5.40
N ILE A 117 1.63 2.45 -5.16
CA ILE A 117 0.63 3.30 -5.83
C ILE A 117 0.94 4.77 -5.58
N LEU A 118 1.11 5.16 -4.30
CA LEU A 118 1.38 6.55 -3.91
C LEU A 118 2.75 7.06 -4.40
N SER A 119 3.70 6.16 -4.69
CA SER A 119 5.03 6.53 -5.21
C SER A 119 5.01 6.88 -6.71
N LEU A 120 4.10 6.29 -7.49
CA LEU A 120 4.03 6.49 -8.95
C LEU A 120 2.84 7.34 -9.38
N THR A 121 1.81 7.43 -8.55
CA THR A 121 0.65 8.26 -8.79
C THR A 121 0.89 9.63 -8.18
N PRO A 122 0.57 10.75 -8.85
CA PRO A 122 0.58 12.08 -8.25
C PRO A 122 -0.57 12.24 -7.25
N ALA A 123 -0.61 11.38 -6.24
CA ALA A 123 -1.63 11.32 -5.22
C ALA A 123 -1.07 11.81 -3.87
N ARG A 124 -1.90 12.58 -3.17
CA ARG A 124 -1.69 12.97 -1.78
C ARG A 124 -2.99 12.75 -1.05
N LEU A 125 -2.92 11.90 -0.02
CA LEU A 125 -4.09 11.68 0.81
C LEU A 125 -4.47 12.98 1.52
N PHE A 126 -5.77 13.17 1.69
CA PHE A 126 -6.40 14.24 2.48
C PHE A 126 -6.21 15.66 1.94
N ARG A 127 -5.73 15.83 0.70
CA ARG A 127 -5.67 17.15 0.07
C ARG A 127 -7.08 17.75 -0.05
N GLU A 128 -7.21 19.07 0.15
CA GLU A 128 -8.51 19.78 0.21
C GLU A 128 -9.44 19.27 1.32
N MET A 129 -8.87 18.73 2.40
CA MET A 129 -9.60 18.35 3.61
C MET A 129 -9.03 19.04 4.83
N GLU A 130 -9.92 19.65 5.62
CA GLU A 130 -9.61 20.05 6.99
C GLU A 130 -9.50 18.82 7.89
N PHE A 131 -8.73 18.93 8.98
CA PHE A 131 -8.58 17.83 9.93
C PHE A 131 -9.92 17.36 10.53
N SER A 132 -10.89 18.27 10.69
CA SER A 132 -12.25 17.93 11.16
C SER A 132 -13.06 17.12 10.14
N GLN A 133 -12.73 17.20 8.86
CA GLN A 133 -13.37 16.45 7.78
C GLN A 133 -12.81 15.03 7.64
N LEU A 134 -11.71 14.71 8.34
CA LEU A 134 -11.20 13.34 8.43
C LEU A 134 -12.05 12.56 9.43
N ARG A 135 -12.72 11.50 8.93
CA ARG A 135 -13.42 10.55 9.77
C ARG A 135 -12.42 9.71 10.55
N ARG A 136 -12.47 9.82 11.87
CA ARG A 136 -11.60 9.15 12.83
C ARG A 136 -12.48 8.40 13.81
N LEU A 137 -12.30 7.09 13.86
CA LEU A 137 -13.00 6.17 14.75
C LEU A 137 -12.03 5.69 15.83
N GLN A 138 -12.48 5.74 17.08
CA GLN A 138 -11.86 5.10 18.21
C GLN A 138 -12.69 3.87 18.57
N LEU A 139 -12.02 2.75 18.78
CA LEU A 139 -12.63 1.46 19.11
C LEU A 139 -11.88 0.92 20.33
N ASP A 140 -12.65 0.46 21.31
CA ASP A 140 -12.18 -0.34 22.43
C ASP A 140 -13.05 -1.60 22.57
N ILE A 141 -12.44 -2.72 22.94
CA ILE A 141 -13.14 -3.99 23.08
C ILE A 141 -12.80 -4.64 24.41
N GLU A 142 -13.81 -5.22 25.05
CA GLU A 142 -13.59 -6.11 26.19
C GLU A 142 -13.80 -7.54 25.76
N THR A 143 -12.91 -8.40 26.25
CA THR A 143 -12.87 -9.80 25.85
C THR A 143 -12.91 -10.71 27.07
N ARG A 144 -13.63 -11.81 26.93
CA ARG A 144 -13.62 -12.90 27.90
C ARG A 144 -12.62 -13.95 27.44
N SER A 145 -11.70 -14.31 28.32
CA SER A 145 -10.83 -15.48 28.11
C SER A 145 -11.54 -16.76 28.53
N GLY A 146 -11.52 -17.78 27.67
CA GLY A 146 -11.99 -19.13 27.96
C GLY A 146 -11.07 -19.86 28.94
N VAL A 147 -9.82 -19.41 29.11
CA VAL A 147 -8.86 -19.97 30.07
C VAL A 147 -8.61 -18.98 31.21
N PRO A 148 -9.02 -19.29 32.47
CA PRO A 148 -8.82 -18.39 33.60
C PRO A 148 -7.38 -17.90 33.76
N GLY A 149 -7.20 -16.59 33.87
CA GLY A 149 -5.89 -15.95 34.06
C GLY A 149 -5.02 -15.90 32.79
N ARG A 150 -5.56 -16.20 31.61
CA ARG A 150 -4.85 -16.06 30.33
C ARG A 150 -5.33 -14.85 29.55
N PHE A 151 -4.40 -14.23 28.83
CA PHE A 151 -4.73 -13.20 27.85
C PHE A 151 -5.56 -13.82 26.71
N PRO A 152 -6.64 -13.17 26.26
CA PRO A 152 -7.47 -13.62 25.14
C PRO A 152 -6.70 -13.74 23.83
N ASP A 153 -7.00 -14.77 23.05
CA ASP A 153 -6.38 -15.12 21.77
C ASP A 153 -7.46 -15.16 20.68
N ALA A 154 -7.40 -14.23 19.73
CA ALA A 154 -8.41 -14.09 18.68
C ALA A 154 -8.55 -15.33 17.76
N SER A 155 -7.59 -16.27 17.81
CA SER A 155 -7.70 -17.54 17.08
C SER A 155 -8.57 -18.58 17.78
N ARG A 156 -8.96 -18.33 19.04
CA ARG A 156 -9.74 -19.23 19.88
C ARG A 156 -11.20 -18.83 19.89
N PRO A 157 -12.11 -19.68 19.40
CA PRO A 157 -13.54 -19.38 19.39
C PRO A 157 -14.14 -19.11 20.78
N GLU A 158 -13.56 -19.70 21.83
CA GLU A 158 -13.98 -19.50 23.22
C GLU A 158 -13.59 -18.12 23.78
N ASP A 159 -12.59 -17.47 23.20
CA ASP A 159 -12.16 -16.13 23.56
C ASP A 159 -13.03 -15.13 22.79
N SER A 160 -14.02 -14.56 23.48
CA SER A 160 -15.12 -13.82 22.84
C SER A 160 -15.09 -12.34 23.20
N ILE A 161 -15.44 -11.51 22.23
CA ILE A 161 -15.75 -10.09 22.46
C ILE A 161 -17.08 -10.03 23.22
N ILE A 162 -17.07 -9.38 24.38
CA ILE A 162 -18.25 -9.24 25.25
C ILE A 162 -18.75 -7.80 25.34
N LEU A 163 -17.92 -6.82 24.97
CA LEU A 163 -18.29 -5.42 24.85
C LEU A 163 -17.49 -4.79 23.73
N VAL A 164 -18.13 -3.87 23.02
CA VAL A 164 -17.53 -3.03 22.00
C VAL A 164 -17.94 -1.60 22.33
N ALA A 165 -16.96 -0.72 22.52
CA ALA A 165 -17.18 0.71 22.70
C ALA A 165 -16.63 1.43 21.47
N LEU A 166 -17.46 2.27 20.86
CA LEU A 166 -17.11 3.04 19.67
C LEU A 166 -17.31 4.51 19.92
N ARG A 167 -16.44 5.34 19.35
CA ARG A 167 -16.63 6.79 19.27
C ARG A 167 -16.01 7.34 18.02
N ASP A 168 -16.68 8.29 17.36
CA ASP A 168 -16.10 9.02 16.23
C ASP A 168 -15.87 10.52 16.53
N ASN A 169 -15.19 11.20 15.61
CA ASN A 169 -14.90 12.63 15.73
C ASN A 169 -16.09 13.56 15.43
N THR A 170 -17.29 13.02 15.20
CA THR A 170 -18.55 13.80 15.14
C THR A 170 -19.35 13.76 16.43
N GLY A 171 -18.87 13.00 17.42
CA GLY A 171 -19.54 12.83 18.70
C GLY A 171 -20.54 11.68 18.71
N TRP A 172 -20.55 10.82 17.69
CA TRP A 172 -21.27 9.55 17.77
C TRP A 172 -20.52 8.59 18.72
N GLU A 173 -21.26 7.87 19.55
CA GLU A 173 -20.75 6.84 20.47
C GLU A 173 -21.77 5.69 20.66
N THR A 174 -21.30 4.46 20.89
CA THR A 174 -22.12 3.28 21.23
C THR A 174 -21.34 2.23 22.02
#